data_AF-A0A8T9EJ94-F1
#
_entry.id   AF-A0A8T9EJ94-F1
#
_cell.length_a   1.000
_cell.length_b   1.000
_cell.length_c   1.000
_cell.angle_alpha   90.00
_cell.angle_beta   90.00
_cell.angle_gamma   90.00
#
_symmetry.space_group_name_H-M   'P 1'
#
loop_
_entity.id
_entity.type
_entity.pdbx_description
1 polymer ?
#
loop_
_entity_poly.entity_id
_entity_poly.type
_entity_poly.pdbx_seq_one_letter_code
_entity_poly.pdbx_strand_id
1 'polypeptide(L)'
;ENKITDVKQFADSLVNSCVKDGLQEIHKLSKLKPILCIGICTLDFVIICDEYPIEDSKTLAIGNYWARGGNASNTATVLAHLGAQVEYFGTMVDNQWLKFL
;
A
#
# COMPACT_ATOMS: atom_id res chain seq x y z
N GLU A 1 1.64 31.14 -10.99
CA GLU A 1 0.87 30.50 -9.90
C GLU A 1 -0.49 30.07 -10.44
N ASN A 2 -0.60 28.87 -11.00
CA ASN A 2 -1.88 28.34 -11.45
C ASN A 2 -2.55 27.63 -10.27
N LYS A 3 -3.41 28.36 -9.55
CA LYS A 3 -4.24 27.78 -8.49
C LYS A 3 -5.23 26.81 -9.14
N ILE A 4 -5.05 25.52 -8.84
CA ILE A 4 -6.00 24.48 -9.23
C ILE A 4 -7.28 24.70 -8.42
N THR A 5 -8.35 25.12 -9.08
CA THR A 5 -9.64 25.44 -8.47
C THR A 5 -10.66 24.30 -8.59
N ASP A 6 -10.33 23.24 -9.32
CA ASP A 6 -11.22 22.10 -9.58
C ASP A 6 -10.54 20.77 -9.17
N VAL A 7 -11.25 19.96 -8.38
CA VAL A 7 -10.83 18.62 -7.93
C VAL A 7 -10.52 17.72 -9.13
N LYS A 8 -11.24 17.87 -10.23
CA LYS A 8 -11.03 17.09 -11.45
C LYS A 8 -9.68 17.44 -12.10
N GLN A 9 -9.39 18.73 -12.19
CA GLN A 9 -8.12 19.22 -12.73
C GLN A 9 -6.93 18.85 -11.83
N PHE A 10 -7.12 18.82 -10.51
CA PHE A 10 -6.12 18.29 -9.57
C PHE A 10 -5.87 16.80 -9.80
N ALA A 11 -6.93 15.99 -9.89
CA ALA A 11 -6.85 14.56 -10.14
C ALA A 11 -6.14 14.26 -11.47
N ASP A 12 -6.50 14.97 -12.54
CA ASP A 12 -5.87 14.81 -13.86
C ASP A 12 -4.39 15.21 -13.85
N SER A 13 -4.02 16.26 -13.12
CA SER A 13 -2.63 16.68 -12.93
C SER A 13 -1.81 15.64 -12.15
N LEU A 14 -2.41 15.07 -11.09
CA LEU A 14 -1.78 14.05 -10.26
C LEU A 14 -1.60 12.74 -11.03
N VAL A 15 -2.60 12.35 -11.84
CA VAL A 15 -2.52 11.17 -12.72
C VAL A 15 -1.42 11.35 -13.77
N ASN A 16 -1.35 12.50 -14.44
CA ASN A 16 -0.32 12.67 -15.48
C ASN A 16 1.09 12.75 -14.88
N SER A 17 1.30 13.56 -13.84
CA SER A 17 2.64 13.75 -13.25
C SER A 17 3.12 12.58 -12.39
N CYS A 18 2.27 12.03 -11.52
CA CYS A 18 2.69 10.96 -10.60
C CYS A 18 2.55 9.57 -11.22
N VAL A 19 1.52 9.34 -12.05
CA VAL A 19 1.25 8.00 -12.59
C VAL A 19 1.99 7.81 -13.91
N LYS A 20 1.77 8.64 -14.94
CA LYS A 20 2.40 8.39 -16.25
C LYS A 20 3.91 8.62 -16.24
N ASP A 21 4.34 9.81 -15.81
CA ASP A 21 5.75 10.16 -15.82
C ASP A 21 6.52 9.37 -14.74
N GLY A 22 5.93 9.25 -13.55
CA GLY A 22 6.48 8.44 -12.46
C GLY A 22 6.64 6.95 -12.79
N LEU A 23 5.67 6.33 -13.47
CA LEU A 23 5.77 4.93 -13.92
C LEU A 23 6.92 4.72 -14.91
N GLN A 24 7.06 5.62 -15.89
CA GLN A 24 8.14 5.53 -16.87
C GLN A 24 9.51 5.67 -16.19
N GLU A 25 9.63 6.57 -15.21
CA GLU A 25 10.84 6.77 -14.42
C GLU A 25 11.18 5.52 -13.59
N ILE A 26 10.19 4.94 -12.88
CA ILE A 26 10.35 3.71 -12.09
C ILE A 26 10.75 2.53 -12.98
N HIS A 27 10.10 2.37 -14.13
CA HIS A 27 10.45 1.29 -15.08
C HIS A 27 11.88 1.45 -15.62
N LYS A 28 12.29 2.68 -15.93
CA LYS A 28 13.65 2.99 -16.37
C LYS A 28 14.69 2.73 -15.28
N LEU A 29 14.43 3.19 -14.05
CA LEU A 29 15.32 3.01 -12.90
C LEU A 29 15.45 1.54 -12.51
N SER A 30 14.34 0.79 -12.52
CA SER A 30 14.33 -0.61 -12.09
C SER A 30 15.05 -1.54 -13.06
N LYS A 31 15.10 -1.23 -14.37
CA LYS A 31 15.97 -1.94 -15.32
C LYS A 31 17.46 -1.72 -15.05
N LEU A 32 17.82 -0.61 -14.40
CA LEU A 32 19.21 -0.23 -14.14
C LEU A 32 19.67 -0.68 -12.75
N LYS A 33 18.76 -0.68 -11.75
CA LYS A 33 19.06 -1.04 -10.37
C LYS A 33 17.86 -1.72 -9.70
N PRO A 34 18.00 -2.96 -9.19
CA PRO A 34 16.97 -3.59 -8.38
C PRO A 34 16.78 -2.82 -7.06
N ILE A 35 15.54 -2.74 -6.59
CA ILE A 35 15.15 -2.11 -5.32
C ILE A 35 15.05 -3.19 -4.24
N LEU A 36 15.58 -2.92 -3.04
CA LEU A 36 15.39 -3.78 -1.88
C LEU A 36 14.61 -3.03 -0.80
N CYS A 37 13.39 -3.50 -0.51
CA CYS A 37 12.56 -2.99 0.58
C CYS A 37 12.84 -3.78 1.86
N ILE A 38 13.44 -3.12 2.86
CA ILE A 38 13.78 -3.74 4.14
C ILE A 38 12.83 -3.25 5.22
N GLY A 39 12.22 -4.17 5.98
CA GLY A 39 11.45 -3.79 7.17
C GLY A 39 10.33 -4.77 7.50
N ILE A 40 9.31 -4.26 8.19
CA ILE A 40 8.24 -5.09 8.76
C ILE A 40 7.22 -5.54 7.72
N CYS A 41 6.75 -6.79 7.89
CA CYS A 41 5.51 -7.32 7.35
C CYS A 41 4.58 -7.58 8.53
N THR A 42 3.34 -7.09 8.47
CA THR A 42 2.35 -7.27 9.53
C THR A 42 1.17 -8.09 9.02
N LEU A 43 0.45 -8.74 9.95
CA LEU A 43 -0.89 -9.24 9.69
C LEU A 43 -1.88 -8.24 10.28
N ASP A 44 -2.62 -7.56 9.42
CA ASP A 44 -3.59 -6.55 9.84
C ASP A 44 -4.96 -7.23 9.99
N PHE A 45 -5.55 -7.07 11.18
CA PHE A 45 -6.89 -7.53 11.49
C PHE A 45 -7.87 -6.41 11.22
N VAL A 46 -8.61 -6.51 10.12
CA VAL A 46 -9.58 -5.49 9.73
C VAL A 46 -10.95 -5.93 10.22
N ILE A 47 -11.51 -5.14 11.14
CA ILE A 47 -12.87 -5.31 11.65
C ILE A 47 -13.74 -4.23 10.98
N ILE A 48 -14.83 -4.67 10.37
CA ILE A 48 -15.77 -3.78 9.69
C ILE A 48 -16.93 -3.51 10.66
N CYS A 49 -17.21 -2.24 10.91
CA CYS A 49 -18.31 -1.75 11.75
C CYS A 49 -19.15 -0.75 10.94
N ASP A 50 -20.43 -0.61 11.30
CA ASP A 50 -21.30 0.41 10.69
C ASP A 50 -20.80 1.83 10.97
N GLU A 51 -20.27 2.05 12.17
CA GLU A 51 -19.70 3.32 12.61
C GLU A 51 -18.44 3.07 13.46
N TYR A 52 -17.58 4.09 13.57
CA TYR A 52 -16.42 4.01 14.45
C TYR A 52 -16.89 3.88 15.91
N PRO A 53 -16.36 2.92 16.68
CA PRO A 53 -16.86 2.63 18.02
C PRO A 53 -16.70 3.83 18.95
N ILE A 54 -17.74 4.10 19.74
CA ILE A 54 -17.69 5.08 20.82
C ILE A 54 -16.77 4.52 21.92
N GLU A 55 -15.95 5.39 22.51
CA GLU A 55 -15.08 5.04 23.63
C GLU A 55 -15.88 4.35 24.77
N ASP A 56 -15.28 3.33 25.38
CA ASP A 56 -15.89 2.49 26.43
C ASP A 56 -17.22 1.81 26.08
N SER A 57 -17.59 1.76 24.80
CA SER A 57 -18.79 1.08 24.31
C SER A 57 -18.49 -0.28 23.67
N LYS A 58 -19.52 -1.11 23.55
CA LYS A 58 -19.47 -2.34 22.74
C LYS A 58 -20.20 -2.07 21.43
N THR A 59 -19.48 -2.24 20.31
CA THR A 59 -20.03 -2.16 18.96
C THR A 59 -20.02 -3.54 18.32
N LEU A 60 -21.11 -3.92 17.64
CA LEU A 60 -21.16 -5.16 16.88
C LEU A 60 -20.40 -4.99 15.57
N ALA A 61 -19.48 -5.91 15.28
CA ALA A 61 -18.85 -5.99 13.97
C ALA A 61 -19.82 -6.57 12.95
N ILE A 62 -19.86 -5.97 11.76
CA ILE A 62 -20.64 -6.48 10.61
C ILE A 62 -19.79 -7.38 9.70
N GLY A 63 -18.47 -7.38 9.89
CA GLY A 63 -17.56 -8.23 9.12
C GLY A 63 -16.15 -8.17 9.67
N ASN A 64 -15.30 -9.06 9.17
CA ASN A 64 -13.87 -9.02 9.40
C ASN A 64 -13.12 -9.73 8.27
N TYR A 65 -11.88 -9.34 8.06
CA TYR A 65 -10.93 -10.06 7.22
C TYR A 65 -9.51 -9.77 7.71
N TRP A 66 -8.57 -10.62 7.30
CA TRP A 66 -7.15 -10.44 7.60
C TRP A 66 -6.40 -10.15 6.32
N ALA A 67 -5.43 -9.25 6.38
CA ALA A 67 -4.66 -8.83 5.21
C ALA A 67 -3.19 -8.61 5.57
N ARG A 68 -2.31 -8.81 4.57
CA ARG A 68 -0.90 -8.43 4.67
C ARG A 68 -0.78 -6.91 4.81
N GLY A 69 -0.01 -6.47 5.79
CA GLY A 69 0.34 -5.08 6.04
C GLY A 69 1.84 -4.84 6.13
N GLY A 70 2.21 -3.73 6.77
CA GLY A 70 3.60 -3.32 6.99
C GLY A 70 4.16 -2.46 5.87
N ASN A 71 4.76 -1.32 6.23
CA ASN A 71 5.17 -0.30 5.27
C ASN A 71 6.14 -0.82 4.20
N ALA A 72 7.15 -1.60 4.60
CA ALA A 72 8.13 -2.16 3.67
C ALA A 72 7.48 -3.17 2.70
N SER A 73 6.65 -4.06 3.24
CA SER A 73 5.97 -5.09 2.47
C SER A 73 4.90 -4.51 1.51
N ASN A 74 4.14 -3.50 1.96
CA ASN A 74 3.19 -2.75 1.14
C ASN A 74 3.88 -1.97 0.03
N THR A 75 4.98 -1.28 0.35
CA THR A 75 5.77 -0.53 -0.64
C THR A 75 6.34 -1.47 -1.71
N ALA A 76 6.92 -2.61 -1.31
CA ALA A 76 7.41 -3.62 -2.25
C ALA A 76 6.30 -4.10 -3.20
N THR A 77 5.10 -4.35 -2.67
CA THR A 77 3.93 -4.75 -3.48
C THR A 77 3.54 -3.67 -4.48
N VAL A 78 3.46 -2.40 -4.06
CA VAL A 78 3.14 -1.29 -4.97
C VAL A 78 4.20 -1.14 -6.06
N LEU A 79 5.48 -1.15 -5.69
CA LEU A 79 6.58 -1.06 -6.65
C LEU A 79 6.54 -2.19 -7.68
N ALA A 80 6.26 -3.43 -7.25
CA ALA A 80 6.10 -4.57 -8.14
C ALA A 80 4.91 -4.39 -9.12
N HIS A 81 3.75 -3.91 -8.63
CA HIS A 81 2.60 -3.62 -9.50
C HIS A 81 2.86 -2.49 -10.51
N LEU A 82 3.72 -1.55 -10.15
CA LEU A 82 4.18 -0.46 -11.03
C LEU A 82 5.29 -0.92 -12.01
N GLY A 83 5.68 -2.20 -11.99
CA GLY A 83 6.64 -2.78 -12.92
C GLY A 83 8.10 -2.58 -12.53
N ALA A 84 8.38 -2.26 -11.27
CA ALA A 84 9.74 -2.20 -10.76
C ALA A 84 10.27 -3.61 -10.43
N GLN A 85 11.55 -3.86 -10.72
CA GLN A 85 12.32 -4.94 -10.11
C GLN A 85 12.56 -4.62 -8.62
N VAL A 86 11.82 -5.28 -7.74
CA VAL A 86 11.88 -5.06 -6.30
C VAL A 86 11.89 -6.39 -5.55
N GLU A 87 12.69 -6.46 -4.49
CA GLU A 87 12.76 -7.56 -3.54
C GLU A 87 12.36 -7.06 -2.15
N TYR A 88 11.79 -7.94 -1.33
CA TYR A 88 11.47 -7.67 0.07
C TYR A 88 12.42 -8.46 0.99
N PHE A 89 12.93 -7.80 2.02
CA PHE A 89 13.70 -8.45 3.07
C PHE A 89 13.15 -8.09 4.46
N GLY A 90 12.72 -9.12 5.17
CA GLY A 90 12.23 -9.01 6.54
C GLY A 90 11.87 -10.37 7.10
N THR A 91 11.33 -10.35 8.32
CA THR A 91 10.96 -11.57 9.04
C THR A 91 9.49 -11.87 8.83
N MET A 92 9.18 -13.11 8.49
CA MET A 92 7.83 -13.62 8.36
C MET A 92 7.53 -14.61 9.49
N VAL A 93 6.25 -14.78 9.79
CA VAL A 93 5.80 -15.81 10.73
C VAL A 93 5.86 -17.19 10.07
N ASP A 94 6.32 -18.21 10.82
CA ASP A 94 6.32 -19.61 10.37
C ASP A 94 5.24 -20.40 11.10
N ASN A 95 3.99 -20.03 10.85
CA ASN A 95 2.82 -20.69 11.43
C ASN A 95 1.59 -20.49 10.52
N GLN A 96 0.42 -20.91 11.00
CA GLN A 96 -0.84 -20.86 10.25
C GLN A 96 -1.23 -19.48 9.72
N TRP A 97 -0.65 -18.39 10.25
CA TRP A 97 -0.93 -17.02 9.85
C TRP A 97 -0.22 -16.64 8.55
N LEU A 98 0.82 -17.39 8.15
CA LEU A 98 1.58 -17.14 6.92
C LEU A 98 0.71 -17.12 5.67
N LYS A 99 -0.38 -17.89 5.63
CA LYS A 99 -1.31 -17.93 4.48
C LYS A 99 -2.06 -16.60 4.21
N PHE A 100 -1.96 -15.63 5.12
CA PHE A 100 -2.58 -14.31 5.00
C PHE A 100 -1.56 -13.20 4.70
N LEU A 101 -0.27 -13.56 4.63
CA LEU A 101 0.81 -12.69 4.20
C LEU A 101 1.19 -13.04 2.77
#